data_AF-A0A3C1F7J2-F1
#
_entry.id   AF-A0A3C1F7J2-F1
#
_cell.length_a   1.000
_cell.length_b   1.000
_cell.length_c   1.000
_cell.angle_alpha   90.00
_cell.angle_beta   90.00
_cell.angle_gamma   90.00
#
_symmetry.space_group_name_H-M   'P 1'
#
loop_
_entity.id
_entity.type
_entity.pdbx_description
1 polymer ?
#
loop_
_entity_poly.entity_id
_entity_poly.type
_entity_poly.pdbx_seq_one_letter_code
_entity_poly.pdbx_strand_id
1 'polypeptide(L)' 'VGELFCGIGGFGLAARRTGKSVVWASEIEPFCRRVYAARFPDVTLLGDVREVGA' A
#
# COMPACT_ATOMS: atom_id res chain seq x y z
N VAL A 1 4.45 1.89 -9.33
CA VAL A 1 5.38 2.16 -8.20
C VAL A 1 4.95 1.34 -6.99
N GLY A 2 5.87 1.02 -6.08
CA GLY A 2 5.57 0.36 -4.81
C GLY A 2 5.51 1.35 -3.64
N GLU A 3 4.63 1.10 -2.67
CA GLU A 3 4.46 1.92 -1.47
C GLU A 3 4.82 1.12 -0.21
N LEU A 4 6.01 1.35 0.34
CA LEU A 4 6.45 0.73 1.59
C LEU A 4 5.94 1.52 2.80
N PHE A 5 5.63 0.81 3.90
CA PHE A 5 5.13 1.39 5.14
C PHE A 5 3.89 2.27 4.88
N CYS A 6 2.96 1.72 4.10
CA CYS A 6 1.92 2.52 3.47
C CYS A 6 0.89 3.08 4.45
N GLY A 7 0.85 2.59 5.69
CA GLY A 7 -0.15 2.92 6.68
C GLY A 7 -1.54 2.77 6.08
N ILE A 8 -2.30 3.86 6.11
CA ILE A 8 -3.66 3.92 5.55
C ILE A 8 -3.73 4.47 4.10
N GLY A 9 -2.58 4.67 3.45
CA GLY A 9 -2.45 5.01 2.02
C GLY A 9 -2.33 6.48 1.66
N GLY A 10 -1.59 7.25 2.50
CA GLY A 10 -1.33 8.67 2.24
C GLY A 10 -0.53 8.90 0.95
N PHE A 11 0.56 8.16 0.75
CA PHE A 11 1.38 8.30 -0.46
C PHE A 11 0.67 7.69 -1.67
N GLY A 12 -0.08 6.61 -1.50
CA GLY A 12 -0.91 6.04 -2.57
C GLY A 12 -1.94 7.02 -3.11
N LEU A 13 -2.60 7.78 -2.23
CA LEU A 13 -3.51 8.85 -2.65
C LEU A 13 -2.78 9.97 -3.40
N ALA A 14 -1.62 10.41 -2.90
CA ALA A 14 -0.81 11.45 -3.55
C ALA A 14 -0.29 11.00 -4.93
N ALA A 15 0.12 9.74 -5.06
CA ALA A 15 0.54 9.14 -6.34
C ALA A 15 -0.61 9.18 -7.36
N ARG A 16 -1.82 8.74 -6.98
CA ARG A 16 -3.00 8.81 -7.87
C ARG A 16 -3.31 10.24 -8.31
N ARG A 17 -3.27 11.20 -7.37
CA ARG A 17 -3.49 12.63 -7.66
C ARG A 17 -2.45 13.23 -8.61
N THR A 18 -1.27 12.63 -8.71
CA THR A 18 -0.18 13.06 -9.60
C THR A 18 -0.07 12.21 -10.86
N GLY A 19 -1.09 11.39 -11.17
CA GLY A 19 -1.15 10.55 -12.37
C GLY A 19 -0.27 9.30 -12.32
N LYS A 20 0.19 8.89 -11.13
CA LYS A 20 0.96 7.66 -10.93
C LYS A 20 0.08 6.56 -10.34
N SER A 21 0.36 5.32 -10.71
CA SER A 21 -0.31 4.14 -10.14
C SER A 21 0.61 3.39 -9.18
N VAL A 22 0.14 3.22 -7.95
CA VAL A 22 0.69 2.24 -7.01
C VAL A 22 0.18 0.87 -7.42
N VAL A 23 1.08 -0.11 -7.58
CA VAL A 23 0.72 -1.47 -8.03
C VAL A 23 0.80 -2.49 -6.88
N TRP A 24 1.60 -2.20 -5.88
CA TRP A 24 1.71 -2.97 -4.65
C TRP A 24 2.08 -2.06 -3.49
N ALA A 25 1.71 -2.48 -2.27
CA ALA A 25 2.03 -1.79 -1.04
C ALA A 25 2.38 -2.79 0.08
N SER A 26 3.14 -2.35 1.08
CA SER A 26 3.54 -3.16 2.24
C SER A 26 3.24 -2.40 3.53
N GLU A 27 2.61 -3.11 4.47
CA GLU A 27 2.23 -2.59 5.78
C GLU A 27 2.12 -3.75 6.77
N ILE A 28 2.67 -3.57 7.97
CA ILE A 28 2.71 -4.60 9.01
C ILE A 28 1.46 -4.55 9.88
N GLU A 29 0.86 -3.37 10.10
CA GLU A 29 -0.22 -3.19 11.06
C GLU A 29 -1.59 -3.62 10.48
N PRO A 30 -2.29 -4.60 11.10
CA PRO A 30 -3.53 -5.16 10.56
C PRO A 30 -4.69 -4.18 10.37
N PHE A 31 -4.86 -3.18 11.24
CA PHE A 31 -5.92 -2.18 11.08
C PHE A 31 -5.66 -1.27 9.87
N CYS A 32 -4.44 -0.77 9.70
CA CYS A 32 -3.98 0.00 8.55
C CYS A 32 -4.20 -0.78 7.25
N ARG A 33 -3.85 -2.08 7.23
CA ARG A 33 -4.10 -2.95 6.07
C ARG A 33 -5.58 -3.02 5.68
N ARG A 34 -6.50 -3.16 6.64
CA ARG A 34 -7.95 -3.18 6.36
C ARG A 34 -8.43 -1.85 5.76
N VAL A 35 -7.96 -0.74 6.31
CA VAL A 35 -8.29 0.61 5.81
C VAL A 35 -7.71 0.82 4.41
N TYR A 36 -6.47 0.40 4.18
CA TYR A 36 -5.81 0.50 2.88
C TYR A 36 -6.54 -0.33 1.83
N ALA A 37 -6.83 -1.60 2.12
CA ALA A 37 -7.54 -2.50 1.21
C ALA A 37 -8.92 -1.96 0.80
N ALA A 38 -9.64 -1.30 1.72
CA ALA A 38 -10.93 -0.68 1.42
C ALA A 38 -10.82 0.53 0.46
N ARG A 39 -9.70 1.29 0.51
CA ARG A 39 -9.49 2.49 -0.31
C ARG A 39 -8.81 2.21 -1.65
N PHE A 40 -8.00 1.16 -1.70
CA PHE A 40 -7.16 0.79 -2.84
C PHE A 40 -7.34 -0.71 -3.16
N PRO A 41 -8.56 -1.16 -3.52
CA PRO A 41 -8.87 -2.59 -3.69
C PRO A 41 -8.10 -3.25 -4.85
N ASP A 42 -7.57 -2.44 -5.76
CA ASP A 42 -6.75 -2.81 -6.91
C ASP A 42 -5.25 -2.95 -6.58
N VAL A 43 -4.81 -2.57 -5.38
CA VAL A 43 -3.40 -2.61 -4.98
C VAL A 43 -3.10 -3.88 -4.18
N THR A 44 -2.06 -4.62 -4.60
CA THR A 44 -1.62 -5.83 -3.88
C THR A 44 -0.96 -5.46 -2.55
N LEU A 45 -1.51 -5.93 -1.43
CA LEU A 45 -0.94 -5.71 -0.09
C LEU A 45 -0.05 -6.88 0.35
N LEU A 46 1.26 -6.63 0.42
CA LEU A 46 2.29 -7.65 0.65
C LEU A 46 2.54 -7.97 2.13
N GLY A 47 2.04 -7.16 3.07
CA GLY A 47 2.26 -7.41 4.50
C GLY A 47 3.65 -6.97 4.98
N ASP A 48 4.32 -7.82 5.76
CA ASP A 48 5.62 -7.54 6.37
C ASP A 48 6.71 -7.35 5.31
N VAL A 49 7.39 -6.20 5.35
CA VAL A 49 8.46 -5.86 4.41
C VAL A 49 9.63 -6.86 4.46
N ARG A 50 9.86 -7.53 5.59
CA ARG A 50 10.94 -8.53 5.75
C ARG A 50 10.72 -9.79 4.90
N GLU A 51 9.49 -10.02 4.45
CA GLU A 51 9.10 -11.15 3.60
C GLU A 51 9.03 -10.76 2.11
N VAL A 52 9.23 -9.48 1.77
CA VAL A 52 9.12 -9.00 0.40
C VAL A 52 10.43 -9.26 -0.36
N GLY A 53 10.35 -10.11 -1.39
CA GLY A 53 11.48 -10.43 -2.27
C GLY A 53 12.44 -11.49 -1.75
N ALA A 54 12.12 -12.11 -0.60
CA ALA A 54 12.75 -13.32 -0.09
C ALA A 54 12.28 -14.57 -0.86
#